data_AF-A0A948HM57-F1
#
_entry.id   AF-A0A948HM57-F1
#
_cell.length_a   1.000
_cell.length_b   1.000
_cell.length_c   1.000
_cell.angle_alpha   90.00
_cell.angle_beta   90.00
_cell.angle_gamma   90.00
#
_symmetry.space_group_name_H-M   'P 1'
#
loop_
_entity.id
_entity.type
_entity.pdbx_description
1 polymer ?
#
loop_
_entity_poly.entity_id
_entity_poly.type
_entity_poly.pdbx_seq_one_letter_code
_entity_poly.pdbx_strand_id
1 'polypeptide(L)'
;MINSLLTRVFGSRNERQLRQLNRIVAKINALEPEIEKLSDEQLKAKTPEFKQRIADGEALDKVLPEAFAVCREASRRVLGMRHYDVQLIGGMVLHLGKIAEMRTGEGKTLVATLPVYLNALEGKGVHVVTV
;
A
#
# COMPACT_ATOMS: atom_id res chain seq x y z
N MET A 1 14.58 -23.87 -24.62
CA MET A 1 14.13 -22.97 -25.70
C MET A 1 12.62 -22.70 -25.68
N ILE A 2 11.76 -23.68 -25.37
CA ILE A 2 10.30 -23.46 -25.29
C ILE A 2 9.92 -22.52 -24.12
N ASN A 3 10.53 -22.69 -22.94
CA ASN A 3 10.28 -21.83 -21.77
C ASN A 3 10.64 -20.36 -21.98
N SER A 4 11.72 -20.06 -22.73
CA SER A 4 12.14 -18.68 -23.02
C SER A 4 11.23 -17.97 -24.04
N LEU A 5 10.58 -18.73 -24.92
CA LEU A 5 9.56 -18.22 -25.84
C LEU A 5 8.24 -17.96 -25.10
N LEU A 6 7.81 -18.88 -24.22
CA LEU A 6 6.61 -18.72 -23.40
C LEU A 6 6.72 -17.58 -22.38
N THR A 7 7.89 -17.38 -21.75
CA THR A 7 8.10 -16.21 -20.86
C THR A 7 8.17 -14.89 -21.62
N ARG A 8 8.68 -14.86 -22.86
CA ARG A 8 8.63 -13.65 -23.70
C ARG A 8 7.21 -13.24 -24.07
N VAL A 9 6.32 -14.20 -24.31
CA VAL A 9 4.93 -13.93 -24.74
C VAL A 9 4.01 -13.63 -23.55
N PHE A 10 4.16 -14.34 -22.43
CA PHE A 10 3.25 -14.20 -21.28
C PHE A 10 3.85 -13.47 -20.06
N GLY A 11 5.12 -13.08 -20.13
CA GLY A 11 5.89 -12.52 -19.03
C GLY A 11 6.19 -13.52 -17.91
N SER A 12 7.20 -13.19 -17.10
CA SER A 12 7.53 -13.96 -15.90
C SER A 12 6.41 -13.88 -14.83
N ARG A 13 6.43 -14.80 -13.86
CA ARG A 13 5.51 -14.75 -12.70
C ARG A 13 5.61 -13.41 -11.96
N ASN A 14 6.82 -12.88 -11.83
CA ASN A 14 7.09 -11.61 -11.18
C ASN A 14 6.53 -10.44 -11.99
N GLU A 15 6.72 -10.42 -13.31
CA GLU A 15 6.10 -9.40 -14.17
C GLU A 15 4.57 -9.43 -14.07
N ARG A 16 3.95 -10.62 -14.02
CA ARG A 16 2.50 -10.74 -13.83
C ARG A 16 2.04 -10.17 -12.49
N GLN A 17 2.76 -10.46 -11.41
CA GLN A 17 2.47 -9.89 -10.09
C GLN A 17 2.64 -8.36 -10.09
N LEU A 18 3.74 -7.85 -10.65
CA LEU A 18 3.96 -6.41 -10.78
C LEU A 18 2.86 -5.74 -11.61
N ARG A 19 2.41 -6.35 -12.71
CA ARG A 19 1.27 -5.84 -13.49
C ARG A 19 -0.01 -5.76 -12.65
N GLN A 20 -0.28 -6.73 -11.77
CA GLN A 20 -1.43 -6.67 -10.87
C GLN A 20 -1.29 -5.56 -9.83
N LEU A 21 -0.12 -5.44 -9.19
CA LEU A 21 0.16 -4.40 -8.21
C LEU A 21 0.10 -3.00 -8.83
N ASN A 22 0.61 -2.81 -10.05
CA ASN A 22 0.53 -1.54 -10.77
C ASN A 22 -0.93 -1.11 -11.05
N ARG A 23 -1.87 -2.05 -11.24
CA ARG A 23 -3.29 -1.70 -11.34
C ARG A 23 -3.84 -1.16 -10.03
N ILE A 24 -3.34 -1.65 -8.89
CA ILE A 24 -3.73 -1.14 -7.57
C ILE A 24 -3.07 0.22 -7.31
N VAL A 25 -1.80 0.41 -7.70
CA VAL A 25 -1.13 1.72 -7.70
C VAL A 25 -1.95 2.75 -8.45
N ALA A 26 -2.44 2.42 -9.65
CA ALA A 26 -3.29 3.31 -10.43
C ALA A 26 -4.57 3.72 -9.68
N LYS A 27 -5.20 2.78 -8.94
CA LYS A 27 -6.36 3.08 -8.08
C LYS A 27 -5.99 4.02 -6.93
N ILE A 28 -4.86 3.77 -6.25
CA ILE A 28 -4.38 4.63 -5.16
C ILE A 28 -4.10 6.04 -5.67
N ASN A 29 -3.42 6.17 -6.82
CA ASN A 29 -3.11 7.46 -7.43
C ASN A 29 -4.38 8.20 -7.87
N ALA A 30 -5.40 7.50 -8.35
CA ALA A 30 -6.68 8.11 -8.74
C ALA A 30 -7.44 8.71 -7.54
N LEU A 31 -7.21 8.24 -6.31
CA LEU A 31 -7.83 8.78 -5.10
C LEU A 31 -7.11 10.05 -4.58
N GLU A 32 -5.88 10.30 -5.01
CA GLU A 32 -5.06 11.40 -4.49
C GLU A 32 -5.74 12.78 -4.57
N PRO A 33 -6.38 13.19 -5.69
CA PRO A 33 -7.05 14.49 -5.76
C PRO A 33 -8.24 14.65 -4.81
N GLU A 34 -8.86 13.57 -4.37
CA GLU A 34 -9.97 13.59 -3.43
C GLU A 34 -9.45 13.62 -1.99
N ILE A 35 -8.44 12.81 -1.69
CA ILE A 35 -7.80 12.73 -0.37
C ILE A 35 -7.04 14.03 -0.04
N GLU A 36 -6.39 14.65 -1.01
CA GLU A 36 -5.71 15.95 -0.85
C GLU A 36 -6.65 17.07 -0.40
N LYS A 37 -7.92 17.03 -0.80
CA LYS A 37 -8.93 18.05 -0.44
C LYS A 37 -9.44 17.91 0.99
N LEU A 38 -9.18 16.79 1.66
CA LEU A 38 -9.66 16.56 3.02
C LEU A 38 -8.94 17.50 4.01
N SER A 39 -9.64 18.01 5.01
CA SER A 39 -8.99 18.61 6.18
C SER A 39 -8.25 17.54 7.02
N ASP A 40 -7.42 17.96 7.96
CA ASP A 40 -6.73 17.02 8.85
C ASP A 40 -7.72 16.22 9.72
N GLU A 41 -8.83 16.84 10.12
CA GLU A 41 -9.93 16.19 10.85
C GLU A 41 -10.61 15.14 9.97
N GLN A 42 -10.90 15.48 8.71
CA GLN A 42 -11.52 14.56 7.75
C GLN A 42 -10.59 13.39 7.41
N LEU A 43 -9.29 13.66 7.25
CA LEU A 43 -8.29 12.62 6.99
C LEU A 43 -8.14 11.69 8.20
N LYS A 44 -8.15 12.22 9.43
CA LYS A 44 -8.18 11.41 10.66
C LYS A 44 -9.45 10.56 10.76
N ALA A 45 -10.60 11.11 10.38
CA ALA A 45 -11.90 10.43 10.40
C ALA A 45 -11.99 9.24 9.43
N LYS A 46 -11.12 9.13 8.44
CA LYS A 46 -11.00 7.92 7.61
C LYS A 46 -10.64 6.67 8.39
N THR A 47 -9.86 6.79 9.47
CA THR A 47 -9.46 5.64 10.27
C THR A 47 -10.64 4.95 10.97
N PRO A 48 -11.51 5.65 11.73
CA PRO A 48 -12.70 5.00 12.30
C PRO A 48 -13.68 4.51 11.22
N GLU A 49 -13.82 5.20 10.09
CA GLU A 49 -14.60 4.73 8.93
C GLU A 49 -14.11 3.35 8.44
N PHE A 50 -12.79 3.21 8.22
CA PHE A 50 -12.21 1.94 7.79
C PHE A 50 -12.34 0.85 8.85
N LYS A 51 -12.12 1.16 10.13
CA LYS A 51 -12.32 0.20 11.21
C LYS A 51 -13.76 -0.34 11.25
N GLN A 52 -14.75 0.54 11.05
CA GLN A 52 -16.15 0.13 10.99
C GLN A 52 -16.41 -0.81 9.81
N ARG A 53 -15.94 -0.44 8.60
CA ARG A 53 -16.06 -1.28 7.39
C ARG A 53 -15.45 -2.67 7.58
N ILE A 54 -14.28 -2.77 8.21
CA ILE A 54 -13.64 -4.04 8.54
C ILE A 54 -14.45 -4.83 9.58
N ALA A 55 -14.98 -4.16 10.61
CA ALA A 55 -15.85 -4.80 11.60
C ALA A 55 -17.16 -5.32 10.97
N ASP A 56 -17.65 -4.65 9.92
CA ASP A 56 -18.82 -5.07 9.13
C ASP A 56 -18.50 -6.19 8.11
N GLY A 57 -17.25 -6.67 8.08
CA GLY A 57 -16.82 -7.82 7.30
C GLY A 57 -16.16 -7.49 5.95
N GLU A 58 -15.88 -6.22 5.66
CA GLU A 58 -15.08 -5.86 4.49
C GLU A 58 -13.64 -6.38 4.64
N ALA A 59 -13.08 -6.97 3.59
CA ALA A 59 -11.71 -7.48 3.62
C ALA A 59 -10.70 -6.32 3.54
N LEU A 60 -9.55 -6.46 4.22
CA LEU A 60 -8.44 -5.49 4.14
C LEU A 60 -8.03 -5.16 2.71
N ASP A 61 -7.96 -6.16 1.83
CA ASP A 61 -7.63 -6.00 0.40
C ASP A 61 -8.57 -5.02 -0.33
N LYS A 62 -9.81 -4.89 0.13
CA LYS A 62 -10.80 -3.97 -0.45
C LYS A 62 -10.58 -2.54 0.02
N VAL A 63 -10.23 -2.37 1.29
CA VAL A 63 -9.93 -1.07 1.91
C VAL A 63 -8.52 -0.57 1.54
N LEU A 64 -7.61 -1.47 1.16
CA LEU A 64 -6.20 -1.17 0.88
C LEU A 64 -5.96 0.07 0.02
N PRO A 65 -6.63 0.27 -1.13
CA PRO A 65 -6.34 1.44 -1.97
C PRO A 65 -6.63 2.77 -1.25
N GLU A 66 -7.73 2.84 -0.51
CA GLU A 66 -8.13 4.03 0.25
C GLU A 66 -7.23 4.24 1.47
N ALA A 67 -6.93 3.18 2.21
CA ALA A 67 -6.03 3.24 3.36
C ALA A 67 -4.61 3.66 2.97
N PHE A 68 -4.09 3.18 1.84
CA PHE A 68 -2.77 3.58 1.33
C PHE A 68 -2.78 5.03 0.86
N ALA A 69 -3.86 5.50 0.21
CA ALA A 69 -3.99 6.91 -0.17
C ALA A 69 -4.02 7.83 1.05
N VAL A 70 -4.77 7.47 2.09
CA VAL A 70 -4.84 8.19 3.37
C VAL A 70 -3.48 8.22 4.07
N CYS A 71 -2.80 7.08 4.15
CA CYS A 71 -1.48 6.99 4.78
C CYS A 71 -0.42 7.80 4.00
N ARG A 72 -0.45 7.78 2.66
CA ARG A 72 0.40 8.61 1.81
C ARG A 72 0.16 10.10 2.09
N GLU A 73 -1.10 10.53 2.14
CA GLU A 73 -1.41 11.93 2.41
C GLU A 73 -0.97 12.36 3.80
N ALA A 74 -1.18 11.52 4.81
CA ALA A 74 -0.69 11.78 6.16
C ALA A 74 0.84 11.93 6.19
N SER A 75 1.57 11.07 5.48
CA SER A 75 3.03 11.20 5.35
C SER A 75 3.43 12.50 4.64
N ARG A 76 2.72 12.89 3.58
CA ARG A 76 2.98 14.13 2.85
C ARG A 76 2.80 15.34 3.77
N ARG A 77 1.74 15.39 4.57
CA ARG A 77 1.45 16.51 5.49
C ARG A 77 2.40 16.55 6.68
N VAL A 78 2.68 15.41 7.29
CA VAL A 78 3.41 15.35 8.57
C VAL A 78 4.93 15.33 8.34
N LEU A 79 5.40 14.62 7.32
CA LEU A 79 6.82 14.38 7.07
C LEU A 79 7.33 15.12 5.83
N GLY A 80 6.45 15.75 5.03
CA GLY A 80 6.82 16.32 3.73
C GLY A 80 7.17 15.27 2.68
N MET A 81 6.83 14.00 2.92
CA MET A 81 7.24 12.88 2.06
C MET A 81 6.01 12.21 1.45
N ARG A 82 5.82 12.36 0.14
CA ARG A 82 4.81 11.62 -0.62
C ARG A 82 5.40 10.27 -1.05
N HIS A 83 4.75 9.15 -0.70
CA HIS A 83 5.21 7.83 -1.14
C HIS A 83 5.28 7.73 -2.67
N TYR A 84 6.39 7.23 -3.20
CA TYR A 84 6.53 6.86 -4.61
C TYR A 84 5.74 5.58 -4.95
N ASP A 85 5.48 5.36 -6.23
CA ASP A 85 4.73 4.19 -6.69
C ASP A 85 5.43 2.87 -6.35
N VAL A 86 6.77 2.83 -6.43
CA VAL A 86 7.56 1.67 -6.00
C VAL A 86 7.44 1.40 -4.49
N GLN A 87 7.20 2.43 -3.69
CA GLN A 87 6.99 2.29 -2.24
C GLN A 87 5.60 1.74 -1.94
N LEU A 88 4.58 2.14 -2.71
CA LEU A 88 3.25 1.51 -2.64
C LEU A 88 3.33 0.01 -2.98
N ILE A 89 4.08 -0.34 -4.02
CA ILE A 89 4.34 -1.75 -4.38
C ILE A 89 5.00 -2.48 -3.21
N GLY A 90 6.06 -1.91 -2.62
CA GLY A 90 6.71 -2.48 -1.44
C GLY A 90 5.73 -2.71 -0.29
N GLY A 91 4.88 -1.74 0.01
CA GLY A 91 3.85 -1.86 1.05
C GLY A 91 2.84 -2.97 0.76
N MET A 92 2.38 -3.11 -0.48
CA MET A 92 1.49 -4.21 -0.88
C MET A 92 2.18 -5.57 -0.82
N VAL A 93 3.45 -5.66 -1.23
CA VAL A 93 4.22 -6.90 -1.14
C VAL A 93 4.35 -7.36 0.32
N LEU A 94 4.62 -6.43 1.25
CA LEU A 94 4.65 -6.72 2.68
C LEU A 94 3.28 -7.16 3.22
N HIS A 95 2.20 -6.47 2.83
CA HIS A 95 0.84 -6.87 3.22
C HIS A 95 0.47 -8.28 2.72
N LEU A 96 0.94 -8.66 1.51
CA LEU A 96 0.77 -10.00 0.96
C LEU A 96 1.63 -11.08 1.65
N GLY A 97 2.31 -10.76 2.76
CA GLY A 97 3.14 -11.70 3.52
C GLY A 97 4.43 -12.09 2.79
N LYS A 98 4.97 -11.22 1.93
CA LYS A 98 6.18 -11.48 1.15
C LYS A 98 7.32 -10.52 1.51
N ILE A 99 8.51 -10.83 1.01
CA ILE A 99 9.69 -9.97 1.15
C ILE A 99 9.70 -8.91 0.05
N ALA A 100 9.67 -7.64 0.44
CA ALA A 100 9.88 -6.52 -0.46
C ALA A 100 11.37 -6.20 -0.55
N GLU A 101 12.02 -6.69 -1.61
CA GLU A 101 13.42 -6.32 -1.90
C GLU A 101 13.48 -4.90 -2.47
N MET A 102 14.19 -4.02 -1.75
CA MET A 102 14.34 -2.61 -2.11
C MET A 102 15.80 -2.20 -1.87
N ARG A 103 16.33 -1.28 -2.67
CA ARG A 103 17.69 -0.74 -2.47
C ARG A 103 17.74 0.16 -1.24
N THR A 104 18.95 0.38 -0.73
CA THR A 104 19.18 1.41 0.30
C THR A 104 18.84 2.79 -0.28
N GLY A 105 18.17 3.63 0.51
CA GLY A 105 17.70 4.94 0.05
C GLY A 105 16.28 4.96 -0.52
N GLU A 106 15.68 3.80 -0.83
CA GLU A 106 14.29 3.70 -1.33
C GLU A 106 13.21 3.98 -0.27
N GLY A 107 13.59 4.40 0.95
CA GLY A 107 12.66 4.77 2.01
C GLY A 107 11.94 3.59 2.68
N LYS A 108 12.63 2.48 2.97
CA LYS A 108 12.03 1.26 3.57
C LYS A 108 11.25 1.51 4.86
N THR A 109 11.73 2.42 5.71
CA THR A 109 11.03 2.80 6.95
C THR A 109 9.69 3.47 6.64
N LEU A 110 9.65 4.34 5.64
CA LEU A 110 8.42 4.99 5.19
C LEU A 110 7.49 3.99 4.48
N VAL A 111 8.02 3.02 3.75
CA VAL A 111 7.23 1.94 3.12
C VAL A 111 6.48 1.13 4.17
N ALA A 112 7.11 0.85 5.32
CA ALA A 112 6.52 0.04 6.38
C ALA A 112 5.26 0.67 6.98
N THR A 113 5.09 2.00 6.92
CA THR A 113 3.90 2.65 7.47
C THR A 113 2.61 2.26 6.74
N LEU A 114 2.69 1.98 5.43
CA LEU A 114 1.53 1.59 4.61
C LEU A 114 0.88 0.27 5.07
N PRO A 115 1.60 -0.88 5.07
CA PRO A 115 1.02 -2.14 5.53
C PRO A 115 0.80 -2.13 7.05
N VAL A 116 1.63 -1.43 7.85
CA VAL A 116 1.39 -1.33 9.30
C VAL A 116 0.06 -0.64 9.56
N TYR A 117 -0.21 0.48 8.91
CA TYR A 117 -1.49 1.18 9.05
C TYR A 117 -2.67 0.30 8.64
N LEU A 118 -2.61 -0.30 7.43
CA LEU A 118 -3.68 -1.16 6.93
C LEU A 118 -3.99 -2.32 7.87
N ASN A 119 -2.97 -3.12 8.25
CA ASN A 119 -3.20 -4.30 9.07
C ASN A 119 -3.59 -3.93 10.52
N ALA A 120 -3.16 -2.76 11.03
CA ALA A 120 -3.58 -2.27 12.34
C ALA A 120 -5.08 -1.92 12.41
N LEU A 121 -5.76 -1.76 11.26
CA LEU A 121 -7.21 -1.51 11.23
C LEU A 121 -8.02 -2.68 11.80
N GLU A 122 -7.51 -3.91 11.77
CA GLU A 122 -8.16 -5.06 12.40
C GLU A 122 -8.12 -5.02 13.94
N GLY A 123 -7.32 -4.14 14.54
CA GLY A 123 -7.21 -4.00 16.00
C GLY A 123 -6.46 -5.13 16.71
N LYS A 124 -5.84 -6.07 15.97
CA LYS A 124 -5.08 -7.20 16.53
C LYS A 124 -3.62 -6.86 16.90
N GLY A 125 -3.17 -5.66 16.54
CA GLY A 125 -1.77 -5.24 16.69
C GLY A 125 -0.89 -5.63 15.49
N VAL A 126 0.21 -4.89 15.32
CA VAL A 126 1.23 -5.15 14.29
C VAL A 126 2.60 -5.01 14.95
N HIS A 127 3.46 -6.01 14.75
CA HIS A 127 4.83 -5.97 15.26
C HIS A 127 5.80 -5.58 14.13
N VAL A 128 6.57 -4.52 14.37
CA VAL A 128 7.68 -4.10 13.50
C VAL A 128 8.97 -4.44 14.23
N VAL A 129 9.78 -5.33 13.66
CA VAL A 129 11.03 -5.80 14.26
C VAL A 129 12.22 -5.11 13.60
N THR A 130 13.13 -4.59 14.40
CA THR A 130 14.40 -4.00 13.98
C THR A 130 15.57 -4.75 14.60
N VAL A 131 16.78 -4.54 14.07
CA VAL A 131 18.03 -5.08 14.62
C VAL A 131 18.55 -4.29 15.82
#